data_AF-A0A419N1X8-F1
#
_entry.id   AF-A0A419N1X8-F1
#
_cell.length_a   1.000
_cell.length_b   1.000
_cell.length_c   1.000
_cell.angle_alpha   90.00
_cell.angle_beta   90.00
_cell.angle_gamma   90.00
#
_symmetry.space_group_name_H-M   'P 1'
#
loop_
_entity.id
_entity.type
_entity.pdbx_description
1 polymer ?
#
loop_
_entity_poly.entity_id
_entity_poly.type
_entity_poly.pdbx_seq_one_letter_code
_entity_poly.pdbx_strand_id
1 'polypeptide(L)'
;MAKKDLGFDIVYRGETRDRIEPGKYVFFQRLKEHGGGYWLGHVYDDWFGFVIEEPVSLRYGMEMLQTIAGQQKDIMKFDDSLDNFMLTSE
;
A
#
# COMPACT_ATOMS: atom_id res chain seq x y z
N MET A 1 23.95 9.38 2.39
CA MET A 1 23.52 7.96 2.26
C MET A 1 22.33 7.93 1.33
N ALA A 2 22.42 7.26 0.19
CA ALA A 2 21.30 7.15 -0.75
C ALA A 2 20.18 6.38 -0.04
N LYS A 3 19.10 7.09 0.31
CA LYS A 3 17.91 6.49 0.92
C LYS A 3 17.33 5.57 -0.16
N LYS A 4 17.58 4.26 -0.05
CA LYS A 4 17.00 3.26 -0.94
C LYS A 4 15.50 3.52 -0.96
N ASP A 5 14.93 3.76 -2.14
CA ASP A 5 13.51 4.02 -2.24
C ASP A 5 12.77 2.74 -1.85
N LEU A 6 12.17 2.73 -0.66
CA LEU A 6 11.55 1.53 -0.07
C LEU A 6 10.14 1.30 -0.64
N GLY A 7 9.66 2.18 -1.53
CA GLY A 7 8.31 2.13 -2.08
C GLY A 7 7.22 2.55 -1.08
N PHE A 8 7.61 3.01 0.11
CA PHE A 8 6.70 3.58 1.12
C PHE A 8 7.37 4.69 1.93
N ASP A 9 6.56 5.57 2.51
CA ASP A 9 6.98 6.58 3.49
C ASP A 9 6.48 6.22 4.90
N ILE A 10 7.13 6.78 5.92
CA ILE A 10 6.68 6.68 7.31
C ILE A 10 6.54 8.10 7.87
N VAL A 11 5.36 8.42 8.37
CA VAL A 11 5.06 9.63 9.13
C VAL A 11 5.07 9.27 10.61
N TYR A 12 6.10 9.73 11.31
CA TYR A 12 6.25 9.50 12.75
C TYR A 12 5.35 10.42 13.57
N ARG A 13 5.18 10.10 14.86
CA ARG A 13 4.38 10.92 15.77
C ARG A 13 4.94 12.33 15.88
N GLY A 14 4.04 13.31 15.78
CA GLY A 14 4.41 14.73 15.82
C GLY A 14 5.01 15.22 14.50
N GLU A 15 5.24 14.36 13.51
CA GLU A 15 5.54 14.81 12.16
C GLU A 15 4.25 15.18 11.43
N THR A 16 4.33 16.23 10.64
CA THR A 16 3.31 16.62 9.67
C THR A 16 3.96 16.68 8.30
N ARG A 17 3.21 16.28 7.27
CA ARG A 17 3.65 16.40 5.88
C ARG A 17 2.64 17.27 5.15
N ASP A 18 3.14 18.32 4.52
CA ASP A 18 2.30 19.25 3.76
C ASP A 18 1.72 18.61 2.51
N ARG A 19 2.44 17.63 1.96
CA ARG A 19 2.05 16.87 0.78
C ARG A 19 2.66 15.48 0.81
N ILE A 20 1.87 14.52 0.35
CA ILE A 20 2.34 13.18 0.05
C ILE A 20 1.98 12.90 -1.41
N GLU A 21 2.96 12.49 -2.20
CA GLU A 21 2.72 12.22 -3.61
C GLU A 21 1.78 11.03 -3.80
N PRO A 22 0.80 11.13 -4.72
CA PRO A 22 -0.03 10.01 -5.15
C PRO A 22 0.81 8.81 -5.63
N GLY A 23 0.27 7.61 -5.46
CA GLY A 23 0.94 6.34 -5.79
C GLY A 23 1.91 5.84 -4.71
N LYS A 24 2.02 6.53 -3.57
CA LYS A 24 2.85 6.09 -2.44
C LYS A 24 2.03 5.34 -1.40
N TYR A 25 2.65 4.30 -0.84
CA TYR A 25 2.21 3.72 0.42
C TYR A 25 2.77 4.51 1.59
N VAL A 26 1.98 4.69 2.64
CA VAL A 26 2.37 5.49 3.80
C VAL A 26 1.97 4.79 5.08
N PHE A 27 2.92 4.74 6.02
CA PHE A 27 2.67 4.35 7.39
C PHE A 27 2.48 5.59 8.27
N PHE A 28 1.31 5.74 8.90
CA PHE A 28 1.08 6.75 9.92
C PHE A 28 1.22 6.13 11.31
N GLN A 29 2.23 6.57 12.06
CA GLN A 29 2.51 6.03 13.39
C GLN A 29 1.45 6.51 14.40
N ARG A 30 0.72 5.57 14.99
CA ARG A 30 -0.29 5.88 16.02
C ARG A 30 0.37 6.20 17.35
N LEU A 31 -0.29 7.03 18.17
CA LEU A 31 0.13 7.32 19.55
C LEU A 31 0.22 6.04 20.39
N LYS A 32 1.16 6.00 21.34
CA LYS A 32 1.41 4.84 22.22
C LYS A 32 0.20 4.54 23.11
N GLU A 33 -0.45 5.58 23.62
CA GLU A 33 -1.61 5.47 24.52
C GLU A 33 -2.85 4.86 23.86
N HIS A 34 -2.95 4.89 22.53
CA HIS A 34 -4.02 4.26 21.77
C HIS A 34 -3.66 2.83 21.31
N GLY A 35 -2.60 2.22 21.86
CA GLY A 35 -2.12 0.88 21.50
C GLY A 35 -0.96 0.88 20.49
N GLY A 36 -0.51 2.04 20.00
CA GLY A 36 0.61 2.13 19.06
C GLY A 36 0.33 1.50 17.70
N GLY A 37 1.38 0.99 17.04
CA GLY A 37 1.29 0.47 15.67
C GLY A 37 1.18 1.58 14.61
N TYR A 38 0.74 1.18 13.42
CA TYR A 38 0.69 2.04 12.25
C TYR A 38 -0.61 1.82 11.48
N TRP A 39 -1.18 2.91 10.96
CA TRP A 39 -2.12 2.81 9.86
C TRP A 39 -1.31 2.71 8.56
N LEU A 40 -1.64 1.73 7.73
CA LEU A 40 -1.07 1.59 6.39
C LEU A 40 -2.12 1.98 5.36
N GLY A 41 -1.79 2.94 4.51
CA GLY A 41 -2.65 3.30 3.38
C GLY A 41 -1.89 3.65 2.12
N HIS A 42 -2.65 3.82 1.06
CA HIS A 42 -2.20 4.20 -0.27
C HIS A 42 -2.79 5.57 -0.62
N VAL A 43 -1.94 6.45 -1.13
CA VAL A 43 -2.31 7.81 -1.49
C VAL A 43 -2.72 7.85 -2.96
N TYR A 44 -3.88 8.43 -3.25
CA TYR A 44 -4.35 8.75 -4.58
C TYR A 44 -4.45 10.27 -4.73
N ASP A 45 -4.73 10.77 -5.94
CA ASP A 45 -4.79 12.21 -6.20
C ASP A 45 -5.77 12.95 -5.27
N ASP A 46 -6.95 12.36 -5.03
CA ASP A 46 -8.04 13.03 -4.29
C ASP A 46 -8.45 12.31 -2.99
N TRP A 47 -7.86 11.15 -2.68
CA TRP A 47 -8.25 10.38 -1.49
C TRP A 47 -7.13 9.51 -0.94
N PHE A 48 -7.29 9.12 0.32
CA PHE A 48 -6.40 8.19 1.00
C PHE A 48 -7.17 6.92 1.34
N GLY A 49 -6.67 5.78 0.89
CA GLY A 49 -7.28 4.48 1.12
C GLY A 49 -6.48 3.65 2.11
N PHE A 50 -7.15 3.07 3.10
CA PHE A 50 -6.52 2.06 3.95
C PHE A 50 -6.21 0.81 3.14
N VAL A 51 -4.98 0.31 3.25
CA VAL A 51 -4.61 -1.00 2.70
C VAL A 51 -5.12 -2.11 3.61
N ILE A 52 -5.18 -1.84 4.92
CA ILE A 52 -5.66 -2.73 5.96
C ILE A 52 -6.55 -1.89 6.88
N GLU A 53 -7.77 -2.35 7.15
CA GLU A 53 -8.78 -1.61 7.92
C GLU A 53 -8.54 -1.59 9.44
N GLU A 54 -7.35 -2.03 9.88
CA GLU A 54 -6.94 -2.03 11.28
C GLU A 54 -5.46 -1.62 11.45
N PRO A 55 -5.05 -1.12 12.64
CA PRO A 55 -3.66 -0.82 12.92
C PRO A 55 -2.77 -2.06 12.93
N VAL A 56 -1.60 -1.94 12.31
CA VAL A 56 -0.65 -3.05 12.16
C VAL A 56 0.70 -2.77 12.78
N SER A 57 1.46 -3.85 13.03
CA SER A 57 2.90 -3.70 13.26
C SER A 57 3.59 -3.27 11.96
N LEU A 58 4.72 -2.55 12.07
CA LEU A 58 5.49 -2.14 10.90
C LEU A 58 5.93 -3.35 10.06
N ARG A 59 6.31 -4.45 10.73
CA ARG A 59 6.71 -5.70 10.08
C ARG A 59 5.59 -6.27 9.23
N TYR A 60 4.40 -6.44 9.82
CA TYR A 60 3.25 -6.99 9.11
C TYR A 60 2.83 -6.11 7.93
N GLY A 61 2.84 -4.79 8.09
CA GLY A 61 2.59 -3.88 6.97
C GLY A 61 3.62 -3.99 5.84
N MET A 62 4.92 -4.13 6.17
CA MET A 62 5.96 -4.36 5.16
C MET A 62 5.81 -5.70 4.43
N GLU A 63 5.38 -6.76 5.13
CA GLU A 63 5.05 -8.06 4.54
C GLU A 63 3.89 -7.90 3.54
N MET A 64 2.84 -7.17 3.91
CA MET A 64 1.71 -6.89 3.03
C MET A 64 2.09 -6.10 1.77
N LEU A 65 2.95 -5.08 1.89
CA LEU A 65 3.46 -4.35 0.72
C LEU A 65 4.26 -5.23 -0.23
N GLN A 66 5.03 -6.19 0.29
CA GLN A 66 5.76 -7.16 -0.55
C GLN A 66 4.80 -8.09 -1.30
N THR A 67 3.72 -8.54 -0.64
CA THR A 67 2.68 -9.35 -1.30
C THR A 67 2.01 -8.59 -2.42
N ILE A 68 1.62 -7.33 -2.19
CA ILE A 68 0.99 -6.48 -3.22
C ILE A 68 1.94 -6.26 -4.40
N ALA A 69 3.20 -5.92 -4.13
CA ALA A 69 4.20 -5.72 -5.18
C ALA A 69 4.47 -7.01 -5.99
N GLY A 70 4.40 -8.18 -5.36
CA GLY A 70 4.46 -9.47 -6.04
C GLY A 70 3.27 -9.68 -6.97
N GLN A 71 2.05 -9.48 -6.47
CA GLN A 71 0.82 -9.64 -7.24
C GLN A 71 0.75 -8.68 -8.43
N GLN A 72 1.15 -7.42 -8.28
CA GLN A 72 1.19 -6.46 -9.39
C GLN A 72 2.11 -6.92 -10.53
N LYS A 73 3.26 -7.52 -10.21
CA LYS A 73 4.15 -8.09 -11.22
C LYS A 73 3.53 -9.29 -11.92
N ASP A 74 2.70 -10.07 -11.22
CA ASP A 74 2.02 -11.22 -11.80
C ASP A 74 0.81 -10.81 -12.64
N ILE A 75 0.06 -9.76 -12.25
CA ILE A 75 -1.00 -9.15 -13.07
C ILE A 75 -0.44 -8.66 -14.41
N MET A 76 0.72 -7.99 -14.41
CA MET A 76 1.39 -7.56 -15.65
C MET A 76 1.82 -8.71 -16.58
N LYS A 77 1.79 -9.97 -16.11
CA LYS A 77 2.06 -11.16 -16.94
C LYS A 77 0.77 -11.80 -17.48
N PHE A 78 -0.41 -11.37 -17.03
CA PHE A 78 -1.64 -11.83 -17.65
C PHE A 78 -1.68 -11.31 -19.08
N ASP A 79 -1.76 -12.26 -20.01
CA ASP A 79 -1.98 -11.97 -21.41
C ASP A 79 -3.47 -11.74 -21.63
N ASP A 80 -3.84 -10.47 -21.84
CA ASP A 80 -5.22 -10.07 -22.16
C ASP A 80 -5.67 -10.54 -23.55
N SER A 81 -4.83 -11.26 -24.31
CA SER A 81 -5.19 -11.85 -25.62
C SER A 81 -6.16 -13.03 -25.54
N LEU A 82 -7.03 -13.10 -24.51
CA LEU A 82 -8.11 -14.06 -24.41
C LEU A 82 -9.19 -13.82 -25.49
N ASP A 83 -8.85 -14.15 -26.74
CA ASP A 83 -9.78 -14.50 -27.83
C ASP A 83 -10.61 -15.77 -27.50
N ASN A 84 -10.45 -16.34 -26.30
CA ASN A 84 -11.04 -17.62 -25.90
C ASN A 84 -12.13 -17.49 -24.81
N PHE A 85 -12.58 -16.29 -24.45
CA PHE A 85 -13.79 -16.13 -23.63
C PHE A 85 -15.04 -16.22 -24.51
N MET A 86 -15.29 -17.42 -25.05
CA MET A 86 -16.62 -17.74 -25.58
C MET A 86 -17.56 -17.93 -24.39
N LEU A 87 -18.43 -16.95 -24.14
CA LEU A 87 -19.64 -17.18 -23.34
C LEU A 87 -20.45 -18.25 -24.09
N THR A 88 -20.29 -19.51 -23.71
CA THR A 88 -21.24 -20.54 -24.12
C THR A 88 -22.54 -20.23 -23.41
N SER A 89 -23.47 -19.60 -24.13
CA SER A 89 -24.86 -19.53 -23.73
C SER A 89 -25.41 -20.96 -23.72
N GLU A 90 -25.73 -21.47 -22.54
CA GLU A 90 -26.64 -22.61 -22.40
C GLU A 90 -28.07 -22.23 -22.79
#